data_AF-A0AAW9VA21-F1
#
_entry.id   AF-A0AAW9VA21-F1
#
_cell.length_a   1.000
_cell.length_b   1.000
_cell.length_c   1.000
_cell.angle_alpha   90.00
_cell.angle_beta   90.00
_cell.angle_gamma   90.00
#
_symmetry.space_group_name_H-M   'P 1'
#
loop_
_entity.id
_entity.type
_entity.pdbx_description
1 polymer ?
#
loop_
_entity_poly.entity_id
_entity_poly.type
_entity_poly.pdbx_seq_one_letter_code
_entity_poly.pdbx_strand_id
1 'polypeptide(L)'
;MNFTDEMLNDVASSFLRRIRKQNGITEGELAVLLKISQQQVSRYENGKTMLTIGRINQYLNVFGLNWECFTNEIIKSTGKPQDI
;
A
#
# COMPACT_ATOMS: atom_id res chain seq x y z
N MET A 1 -12.97 3.75 18.35
CA MET A 1 -13.16 2.91 17.15
C MET A 1 -11.92 2.02 17.06
N ASN A 2 -12.05 0.70 17.14
CA ASN A 2 -10.89 -0.20 17.06
C ASN A 2 -10.50 -0.32 15.58
N PHE A 3 -9.27 0.04 15.26
CA PHE A 3 -8.73 -0.15 13.91
C PHE A 3 -8.32 -1.61 13.78
N THR A 4 -8.99 -2.35 12.89
CA THR A 4 -8.75 -3.79 12.70
C THR A 4 -7.64 -4.03 11.69
N ASP A 5 -7.01 -5.21 11.75
CA ASP A 5 -6.01 -5.63 10.76
C ASP A 5 -6.59 -5.67 9.33
N GLU A 6 -7.87 -5.99 9.19
CA GLU A 6 -8.59 -5.97 7.91
C GLU A 6 -8.68 -4.55 7.34
N MET A 7 -9.07 -3.58 8.17
CA MET A 7 -9.08 -2.17 7.76
C MET A 7 -7.68 -1.67 7.39
N LEU A 8 -6.65 -2.05 8.14
CA LEU A 8 -5.26 -1.70 7.82
C LEU A 8 -4.84 -2.24 6.46
N ASN A 9 -5.17 -3.50 6.17
CA ASN A 9 -4.82 -4.14 4.91
C ASN A 9 -5.59 -3.55 3.72
N ASP A 10 -6.85 -3.17 3.89
CA ASP A 10 -7.64 -2.49 2.85
C ASP A 10 -7.05 -1.12 2.49
N VAL A 11 -6.63 -0.37 3.51
CA VAL A 11 -5.93 0.91 3.32
C VAL A 11 -4.60 0.69 2.60
N ALA A 12 -3.80 -0.29 3.04
CA ALA A 12 -2.51 -0.62 2.45
C ALA A 12 -2.65 -1.05 0.98
N SER A 13 -3.53 -2.02 0.69
CA SER A 13 -3.75 -2.53 -0.67
C SER A 13 -4.18 -1.42 -1.64
N SER A 14 -5.12 -0.57 -1.21
CA SER A 14 -5.62 0.56 -2.01
C SER A 14 -4.55 1.63 -2.25
N PHE A 15 -3.81 2.01 -1.21
CA PHE A 15 -2.71 2.97 -1.27
C PHE A 15 -1.61 2.53 -2.23
N LEU A 16 -1.14 1.29 -2.08
CA LEU A 16 -0.05 0.74 -2.89
C LEU A 16 -0.45 0.61 -4.36
N ARG A 17 -1.68 0.14 -4.63
CA ARG A 17 -2.25 0.09 -5.99
C ARG A 17 -2.31 1.47 -6.62
N ARG A 18 -2.74 2.48 -5.86
CA ARG A 18 -2.86 3.86 -6.33
C ARG A 18 -1.50 4.44 -6.70
N ILE A 19 -0.49 4.29 -5.85
CA ILE A 19 0.88 4.78 -6.12
C ILE A 19 1.45 4.13 -7.37
N ARG A 20 1.31 2.80 -7.51
CA ARG A 20 1.76 2.10 -8.72
C ARG A 20 1.15 2.71 -9.98
N LYS A 21 -0.17 2.88 -9.99
CA LYS A 21 -0.90 3.46 -11.12
C LYS A 21 -0.49 4.91 -11.41
N GLN A 22 -0.25 5.72 -10.37
CA GLN A 22 0.23 7.10 -10.52
C GLN A 22 1.62 7.19 -11.16
N ASN A 23 2.45 6.15 -10.97
CA ASN A 23 3.76 6.03 -11.61
C ASN A 23 3.69 5.38 -13.01
N GLY A 24 2.50 5.04 -13.50
CA GLY A 24 2.31 4.55 -14.88
C GLY A 24 2.84 3.14 -15.16
N ILE A 25 3.25 2.38 -14.13
CA ILE A 25 3.78 1.02 -14.31
C ILE A 25 2.71 -0.06 -14.11
N THR A 26 2.85 -1.16 -14.84
CA THR A 26 2.03 -2.37 -14.74
C THR A 26 2.35 -3.17 -13.46
N GLU A 27 1.46 -4.10 -13.10
CA GLU A 27 1.73 -5.03 -11.99
C GLU A 27 2.95 -5.92 -12.28
N GLY A 28 3.20 -6.25 -13.55
CA GLY A 28 4.36 -7.04 -13.98
C GLY A 28 5.67 -6.29 -13.80
N GLU A 29 5.72 -5.02 -14.20
CA GLU A 29 6.90 -4.16 -13.99
C GLU A 29 7.18 -3.97 -12.50
N LEU A 30 6.15 -3.74 -11.69
CA LEU A 30 6.32 -3.64 -10.24
C LEU A 30 6.81 -4.98 -9.63
N ALA A 31 6.32 -6.10 -10.13
CA ALA A 31 6.75 -7.43 -9.66
C ALA A 31 8.25 -7.65 -9.89
N VAL A 32 8.79 -7.18 -11.03
CA VAL A 32 10.23 -7.21 -11.32
C VAL A 32 11.01 -6.39 -10.31
N LEU A 33 10.57 -5.15 -10.01
CA LEU A 33 11.21 -4.27 -9.03
C LEU A 33 11.22 -4.87 -7.62
N LEU A 34 10.13 -5.53 -7.25
CA LEU A 34 9.95 -6.16 -5.93
C LEU A 34 10.51 -7.60 -5.85
N LYS A 35 11.02 -8.16 -6.96
CA LYS A 35 11.50 -9.53 -7.08
C LYS A 35 10.48 -10.57 -6.60
N ILE A 36 9.24 -10.43 -7.04
CA ILE A 36 8.11 -11.33 -6.77
C ILE A 36 7.36 -11.65 -8.06
N SER A 37 6.36 -12.53 -7.99
CA SER A 37 5.46 -12.76 -9.13
C SER A 37 4.44 -11.63 -9.30
N GLN A 38 3.99 -11.39 -10.55
CA GLN A 38 2.88 -10.47 -10.83
C GLN A 38 1.60 -10.90 -10.09
N GLN A 39 1.35 -12.21 -9.95
CA GLN A 39 0.21 -12.71 -9.18
C GLN A 39 0.27 -12.29 -7.71
N GLN A 40 1.46 -12.22 -7.10
CA GLN A 40 1.60 -11.72 -5.72
C GLN A 40 1.29 -10.22 -5.65
N VAL A 41 1.80 -9.41 -6.57
CA VAL A 41 1.41 -7.97 -6.67
C VAL A 41 -0.11 -7.85 -6.76
N SER A 42 -0.73 -8.61 -7.65
CA SER A 42 -2.19 -8.60 -7.82
C SER A 42 -2.93 -9.01 -6.55
N ARG A 43 -2.48 -10.04 -5.83
CA ARG A 43 -3.10 -10.45 -4.56
C ARG A 43 -2.99 -9.36 -3.50
N TYR A 44 -1.84 -8.70 -3.39
CA TYR A 44 -1.65 -7.59 -2.46
C TYR A 44 -2.54 -6.39 -2.79
N GLU A 45 -2.55 -5.95 -4.05
CA GLU A 45 -3.32 -4.78 -4.49
C GLU A 45 -4.84 -4.98 -4.48
N ASN A 46 -5.30 -6.22 -4.40
CA ASN A 46 -6.72 -6.57 -4.28
C ASN A 46 -7.09 -7.09 -2.88
N GLY A 47 -6.22 -6.91 -1.88
CA GLY A 47 -6.48 -7.29 -0.48
C GLY A 47 -6.59 -8.80 -0.21
N LYS A 48 -6.37 -9.65 -1.22
CA LYS A 48 -6.48 -11.12 -1.12
C LYS A 48 -5.40 -11.77 -0.26
N THR A 49 -4.35 -11.02 0.07
CA THR A 49 -3.27 -11.48 0.95
C THR A 49 -2.86 -10.33 1.84
N MET A 50 -2.80 -10.59 3.15
CA MET A 50 -2.36 -9.62 4.14
C MET A 50 -0.96 -9.11 3.82
N LEU A 51 -0.83 -7.79 3.73
CA LEU A 51 0.45 -7.13 3.55
C LEU A 51 1.22 -7.09 4.86
N THR A 52 2.48 -7.53 4.81
CA THR A 52 3.39 -7.35 5.94
C THR A 52 4.00 -5.93 5.92
N ILE A 53 4.42 -5.44 7.09
CA ILE A 53 5.17 -4.17 7.22
C ILE A 53 6.38 -4.15 6.28
N GLY A 54 7.12 -5.27 6.20
CA GLY A 54 8.27 -5.39 5.29
C GLY A 54 7.87 -5.24 3.81
N ARG A 55 6.70 -5.77 3.41
CA ARG A 55 6.23 -5.62 2.03
C ARG A 55 5.81 -4.19 1.73
N ILE A 56 5.13 -3.51 2.66
CA ILE A 56 4.80 -2.08 2.54
C ILE A 56 6.08 -1.26 2.38
N ASN A 57 7.10 -1.50 3.23
CA ASN A 57 8.40 -0.83 3.14
C ASN A 57 9.08 -0.98 1.77
N GLN A 58 8.99 -2.18 1.18
CA GLN A 58 9.56 -2.42 -0.16
C GLN A 58 8.86 -1.62 -1.24
N TYR A 59 7.53 -1.50 -1.19
CA TYR A 59 6.81 -0.62 -2.12
C TYR A 59 7.22 0.84 -1.93
N LEU A 60 7.27 1.31 -0.68
CA LEU A 60 7.68 2.68 -0.37
C LEU A 60 9.07 2.98 -0.97
N ASN A 61 10.04 2.07 -0.77
CA ASN A 61 11.38 2.21 -1.34
C ASN A 61 11.38 2.24 -2.88
N VAL A 62 10.60 1.38 -3.54
CA VAL A 62 10.49 1.36 -5.01
C VAL A 62 10.01 2.70 -5.55
N PHE A 63 9.09 3.36 -4.85
CA PHE A 63 8.50 4.63 -5.27
C PHE A 63 9.14 5.87 -4.63
N GLY A 64 10.25 5.71 -3.89
CA GLY A 64 10.92 6.83 -3.22
C GLY A 64 10.07 7.52 -2.14
N LEU A 65 9.13 6.79 -1.54
CA LEU A 65 8.24 7.28 -0.49
C LEU A 65 8.74 6.88 0.90
N ASN A 66 8.24 7.58 1.92
CA ASN A 66 8.51 7.26 3.32
C ASN A 66 7.23 6.77 4.02
N TRP A 67 7.38 6.36 5.28
CA TRP A 67 6.25 5.89 6.09
C TRP A 67 5.20 6.95 6.37
N GLU A 68 5.58 8.23 6.44
CA GLU A 68 4.66 9.35 6.65
C GLU A 68 3.59 9.41 5.54
N CYS A 69 3.98 9.14 4.29
CA CYS A 69 3.04 9.03 3.18
C CYS A 69 1.94 7.99 3.44
N PHE A 70 2.30 6.84 4.01
CA PHE A 70 1.37 5.76 4.29
C PHE A 70 0.56 6.00 5.57
N THR A 71 1.18 6.48 6.66
CA THR A 71 0.46 6.79 7.90
C THR A 71 -0.57 7.88 7.70
N ASN A 72 -0.29 8.86 6.82
CA ASN A 72 -1.27 9.87 6.44
C ASN A 72 -2.51 9.27 5.75
N GLU A 73 -2.34 8.19 4.98
CA GLU A 73 -3.49 7.46 4.41
C GLU A 73 -4.31 6.76 5.50
N ILE A 74 -3.64 6.14 6.48
CA ILE A 74 -4.31 5.52 7.62
C ILE A 74 -5.12 6.57 8.38
N ILE A 75 -4.52 7.70 8.75
CA ILE A 75 -5.18 8.79 9.49
C ILE A 75 -6.41 9.28 8.72
N LYS A 76 -6.29 9.54 7.41
CA LYS A 76 -7.42 9.94 6.55
C LYS A 76 -8.54 8.90 6.55
N SER A 77 -8.20 7.61 6.47
CA SER A 77 -9.18 6.52 6.48
C SER A 77 -9.91 6.36 7.83
N THR A 78 -9.27 6.76 8.93
CA THR A 78 -9.84 6.69 10.30
C THR A 78 -10.76 7.86 10.66
N GLY A 79 -10.93 8.85 9.78
CA GLY A 79 -11.89 9.93 9.97
C GLY A 79 -11.57 10.87 11.12
N LYS A 80 -10.47 11.63 11.03
CA LYS A 80 -10.37 13.00 11.56
C LYS A 80 -9.39 13.84 10.72
N PRO A 81 -9.85 14.92 10.06
CA PRO A 81 -9.05 16.12 9.96
C PRO A 81 -8.90 16.67 11.39
N GLN A 82 -7.67 16.72 11.90
CA GLN A 82 -7.36 17.71 12.93
C GLN A 82 -7.11 19.01 12.16
N ASP A 83 -8.17 19.80 11.98
CA ASP A 83 -8.00 21.23 11.72
C ASP A 83 -7.33 21.83 12.96
N ILE A 84 -6.14 22.42 12.77
CA ILE A 84 -5.52 23.39 13.68
C ILE A 84 -5.90 24.77 13.16
#